data_AF-A0A2N1PLE5-F1
#
_entry.id   AF-A0A2N1PLE5-F1
#
_cell.length_a   1.000
_cell.length_b   1.000
_cell.length_c   1.000
_cell.angle_alpha   90.00
_cell.angle_beta   90.00
_cell.angle_gamma   90.00
#
_symmetry.space_group_name_H-M   'P 1'
#
loop_
_entity.id
_entity.type
_entity.pdbx_description
1 polymer ?
#
loop_
_entity_poly.entity_id
_entity_poly.type
_entity_poly.pdbx_seq_one_letter_code
_entity_poly.pdbx_strand_id
1 'polypeptide(L)'
;MAPYKKLSTRRVEKGISLRELAEKVSISIDSLYDIENIPHEAYDQASIKTIKQLCQFLDIDFYELYEIKCEFCKNAKLFCDDLPRGKLIEKYRNLAGLTQEDLADQLGFYIEGIKKLESDDNYIEGWDFETIIELSRILNIPCQRLFCVSCPKCHH
;
A
#
# COMPACT_ATOMS: atom_id res chain seq x y z
N MET A 1 18.21 0.79 -0.71
CA MET A 1 18.24 -0.57 -0.10
C MET A 1 16.85 -1.17 -0.27
N ALA A 2 16.72 -2.45 -0.61
CA ALA A 2 15.39 -3.04 -0.84
C ALA A 2 14.55 -3.09 0.47
N PRO A 3 13.20 -3.01 0.38
CA PRO A 3 12.29 -3.01 1.54
C PRO A 3 12.52 -4.13 2.54
N TYR A 4 12.59 -5.39 2.08
CA TYR A 4 12.82 -6.55 2.95
C TYR A 4 14.09 -6.42 3.81
N LYS A 5 15.18 -5.88 3.22
CA LYS A 5 16.43 -5.60 3.94
C LYS A 5 16.30 -4.43 4.91
N LYS A 6 15.53 -3.39 4.58
CA LYS A 6 15.25 -2.26 5.49
C LYS A 6 14.51 -2.75 6.74
N LEU A 7 13.49 -3.58 6.56
CA LEU A 7 12.70 -4.15 7.65
C LEU A 7 13.58 -5.01 8.57
N SER A 8 14.30 -5.98 8.01
CA SER A 8 15.15 -6.88 8.81
C SER A 8 16.28 -6.15 9.53
N THR A 9 16.95 -5.21 8.85
CA THR A 9 18.01 -4.39 9.46
C THR A 9 17.46 -3.61 10.64
N ARG A 10 16.34 -2.89 10.47
CA ARG A 10 15.77 -2.07 11.54
C ARG A 10 15.26 -2.90 12.71
N ARG A 11 14.71 -4.09 12.44
CA ARG A 11 14.30 -5.03 13.50
C ARG A 11 15.51 -5.43 14.37
N VAL A 12 16.63 -5.78 13.74
CA VAL A 12 17.87 -6.15 14.44
C VAL A 12 18.45 -4.98 15.22
N GLU A 13 18.46 -3.77 14.65
CA GLU A 13 18.92 -2.55 15.34
C GLU A 13 18.10 -2.24 16.60
N LYS A 14 16.79 -2.52 16.59
CA LYS A 14 15.91 -2.38 17.75
C LYS A 14 16.02 -3.54 18.74
N GLY A 15 16.80 -4.57 18.44
CA GLY A 15 16.96 -5.76 19.28
C GLY A 15 15.68 -6.60 19.41
N ILE A 16 14.76 -6.51 18.43
CA ILE A 16 13.48 -7.23 18.45
C ILE A 16 13.65 -8.58 17.76
N SER A 17 13.21 -9.66 18.39
CA SER A 17 13.20 -10.98 17.77
C SER A 17 12.10 -11.10 16.71
N LEU A 18 12.26 -12.04 15.77
CA LEU A 18 11.21 -12.36 14.78
C LEU A 18 9.88 -12.70 15.46
N ARG A 19 9.91 -13.52 16.53
CA ARG A 19 8.71 -13.91 17.27
C ARG A 19 7.99 -12.71 17.86
N GLU A 20 8.71 -11.84 18.57
CA GLU A 20 8.12 -10.67 19.22
C GLU A 20 7.48 -9.71 18.19
N LEU A 21 8.12 -9.50 17.03
CA LEU A 21 7.55 -8.64 16.00
C LEU A 21 6.33 -9.29 15.32
N ALA A 22 6.41 -10.59 15.01
CA ALA A 22 5.31 -11.33 14.39
C ALA A 22 4.06 -11.31 15.28
N GLU A 23 4.23 -11.51 16.60
CA GLU A 23 3.15 -11.39 17.59
C GLU A 23 2.55 -9.97 17.62
N LYS A 24 3.38 -8.93 17.62
CA LYS A 24 2.91 -7.53 17.61
C LYS A 24 2.12 -7.15 16.37
N VAL A 25 2.49 -7.70 15.20
CA VAL A 25 1.81 -7.46 13.92
C VAL A 25 0.70 -8.48 13.66
N SER A 26 0.55 -9.49 14.53
CA SER A 26 -0.45 -10.56 14.39
C SER A 26 -0.31 -11.35 13.09
N ILE A 27 0.94 -11.68 12.71
CA ILE A 27 1.27 -12.56 11.57
C ILE A 27 2.07 -13.76 12.05
N SER A 28 2.18 -14.79 11.21
CA SER A 28 3.03 -15.94 11.52
C SER A 28 4.51 -15.56 11.49
N ILE A 29 5.34 -16.28 12.24
CA ILE A 29 6.80 -16.09 12.22
C ILE A 29 7.35 -16.36 10.82
N ASP A 30 6.83 -17.38 10.13
CA ASP A 30 7.24 -17.75 8.79
C ASP A 30 6.91 -16.64 7.78
N SER A 31 5.70 -16.07 7.85
CA SER A 31 5.31 -14.93 7.01
C SER A 31 6.23 -13.72 7.25
N LEU A 32 6.58 -13.42 8.50
CA LEU A 32 7.55 -12.35 8.78
C LEU A 32 8.94 -12.67 8.22
N TYR A 33 9.38 -13.93 8.37
CA TYR A 33 10.65 -14.38 7.83
C TYR A 33 10.71 -14.20 6.32
N ASP A 34 9.65 -14.59 5.61
CA ASP A 34 9.54 -14.44 4.15
C ASP A 34 9.57 -12.95 3.77
N ILE A 35 8.80 -12.10 4.45
CA ILE A 35 8.80 -10.64 4.23
C ILE A 35 10.21 -10.03 4.37
N GLU A 36 11.01 -10.54 5.30
CA GLU A 36 12.34 -10.01 5.62
C GLU A 36 13.47 -10.59 4.78
N ASN A 37 13.26 -11.73 4.09
CA ASN A 37 14.34 -12.49 3.44
C ASN A 37 14.07 -12.82 1.97
N ILE A 38 12.81 -12.84 1.53
CA ILE A 38 12.43 -13.09 0.14
C ILE A 38 12.24 -11.74 -0.56
N PRO A 39 13.01 -11.44 -1.64
CA PRO A 39 13.05 -10.09 -2.22
C PRO A 39 11.72 -9.48 -2.66
N HIS A 40 10.74 -10.31 -3.01
CA HIS A 40 9.46 -9.90 -3.59
C HIS A 40 8.30 -9.93 -2.60
N GLU A 41 8.43 -10.65 -1.49
CA GLU A 41 7.33 -10.87 -0.54
C GLU A 41 6.76 -9.56 0.01
N ALA A 42 7.64 -8.60 0.31
CA ALA A 42 7.27 -7.27 0.79
C ALA A 42 6.59 -6.39 -0.28
N TYR A 43 6.60 -6.79 -1.56
CA TYR A 43 6.02 -6.05 -2.67
C TYR A 43 4.70 -6.65 -3.14
N ASP A 44 4.66 -7.96 -3.36
CA ASP A 44 3.57 -8.61 -4.10
C ASP A 44 2.78 -9.67 -3.29
N GLN A 45 3.20 -10.01 -2.06
CA GLN A 45 2.47 -10.96 -1.21
C GLN A 45 1.92 -10.32 0.07
N ALA A 46 2.71 -9.47 0.71
CA ALA A 46 2.33 -8.88 1.99
C ALA A 46 1.30 -7.76 1.80
N SER A 47 0.19 -7.86 2.54
CA SER A 47 -0.82 -6.80 2.54
C SER A 47 -0.25 -5.47 3.03
N ILE A 48 -0.74 -4.36 2.48
CA ILE A 48 -0.35 -3.02 2.94
C ILE A 48 -0.65 -2.80 4.42
N LYS A 49 -1.73 -3.38 4.95
CA LYS A 49 -2.00 -3.37 6.39
C LYS A 49 -0.82 -3.91 7.19
N THR A 50 -0.34 -5.10 6.83
CA THR A 50 0.81 -5.75 7.48
C THR A 50 2.05 -4.88 7.38
N ILE A 51 2.35 -4.36 6.18
CA ILE A 51 3.55 -3.53 5.98
C ILE A 51 3.47 -2.24 6.79
N LYS A 52 2.32 -1.57 6.83
CA LYS A 52 2.14 -0.36 7.66
C LYS A 52 2.33 -0.64 9.14
N GLN A 53 1.82 -1.76 9.63
CA GLN A 53 2.03 -2.18 11.02
C GLN A 53 3.53 -2.42 11.29
N LEU A 54 4.23 -3.11 10.38
CA LEU A 54 5.69 -3.29 10.49
C LEU A 54 6.42 -1.95 10.51
N CYS A 55 6.11 -1.04 9.58
CA CYS A 55 6.64 0.32 9.56
C CYS A 55 6.43 1.05 10.89
N GLN A 56 5.23 0.98 11.45
CA GLN A 56 4.89 1.60 12.73
C GLN A 56 5.73 1.03 13.89
N PHE A 57 5.82 -0.30 14.03
CA PHE A 57 6.60 -0.90 15.12
C PHE A 57 8.10 -0.73 14.96
N LEU A 58 8.59 -0.71 13.71
CA LEU A 58 10.00 -0.53 13.39
C LEU A 58 10.43 0.94 13.31
N ASP A 59 9.48 1.88 13.38
CA ASP A 59 9.73 3.32 13.22
C ASP A 59 10.41 3.63 11.88
N ILE A 60 9.88 3.01 10.82
CA ILE A 60 10.28 3.25 9.43
C ILE A 60 9.15 3.99 8.74
N ASP A 61 9.46 5.08 8.06
CA ASP A 61 8.48 5.79 7.25
C ASP A 61 8.11 4.95 6.01
N PHE A 62 6.82 4.90 5.66
CA PHE A 62 6.34 4.09 4.54
C PHE A 62 6.90 4.58 3.18
N TYR A 63 7.07 5.90 3.00
CA TYR A 63 7.72 6.44 1.80
C TYR A 63 9.20 6.10 1.78
N GLU A 64 9.87 6.13 2.93
CA GLU A 64 11.27 5.72 3.02
C GLU A 64 11.43 4.25 2.64
N LEU A 65 10.55 3.37 3.13
CA LEU A 65 10.60 1.94 2.86
C LEU A 65 10.62 1.66 1.35
N TYR A 66 9.62 2.17 0.63
CA TYR A 66 9.42 1.93 -0.81
C TYR A 66 10.02 3.00 -1.73
N GLU A 67 10.68 4.01 -1.18
CA GLU A 67 11.29 5.12 -1.93
C GLU A 67 10.27 5.86 -2.82
N ILE A 68 9.03 6.01 -2.32
CA ILE A 68 7.92 6.62 -3.05
C ILE A 68 8.21 8.09 -3.31
N LYS A 69 8.13 8.50 -4.58
CA LYS A 69 8.20 9.92 -4.95
C LYS A 69 6.83 10.55 -4.77
N CYS A 70 6.71 11.49 -3.84
CA CYS A 70 5.46 12.22 -3.61
C CYS A 70 5.08 13.07 -4.82
N GLU A 71 3.93 12.82 -5.43
CA GLU A 71 3.42 13.61 -6.56
C GLU A 71 2.97 15.00 -6.15
N PHE A 72 2.39 15.15 -4.94
CA PHE A 72 1.97 16.45 -4.40
C PHE A 72 3.15 17.40 -4.18
N CYS A 73 4.32 16.88 -3.79
CA CYS A 73 5.55 17.67 -3.68
C CYS A 73 5.99 18.30 -5.02
N LYS A 74 5.61 17.70 -6.16
CA LYS A 74 5.94 18.22 -7.50
C LYS A 74 4.80 19.08 -8.05
N ASN A 75 3.57 18.65 -7.85
CA ASN A 75 2.37 19.25 -8.44
C ASN A 75 1.28 19.42 -7.37
N ALA A 76 1.38 20.50 -6.58
CA ALA A 76 0.47 20.78 -5.45
C ALA A 76 -1.02 20.99 -5.81
N LYS A 77 -1.40 20.98 -7.10
CA LYS A 77 -2.75 21.29 -7.59
C LYS A 77 -3.53 20.10 -8.15
N LEU A 78 -2.97 18.89 -8.13
CA LEU A 78 -3.68 17.72 -8.64
C LEU A 78 -4.27 16.94 -7.46
N PHE A 79 -5.54 16.54 -7.56
CA PHE A 79 -6.27 15.66 -6.61
C PHE A 79 -6.69 16.29 -5.27
N CYS A 80 -7.27 17.50 -5.32
CA CYS A 80 -7.84 18.21 -4.14
C CYS A 80 -9.17 17.64 -3.63
N ASP A 81 -9.65 16.54 -4.21
CA ASP A 81 -10.92 15.95 -3.79
C ASP A 81 -10.76 15.31 -2.41
N ASP A 82 -11.48 15.81 -1.42
CA ASP A 82 -11.55 15.19 -0.08
C ASP A 82 -12.59 14.06 -0.07
N LEU A 83 -12.40 13.10 -0.97
CA LEU A 83 -13.25 11.93 -1.09
C LEU A 83 -12.67 10.75 -0.30
N PRO A 84 -13.52 9.94 0.34
CA PRO A 84 -13.15 8.62 0.84
C PRO A 84 -12.56 7.75 -0.29
N ARG A 85 -11.66 6.82 0.03
CA ARG A 85 -10.87 6.07 -0.97
C ARG A 85 -11.72 5.35 -2.00
N GLY A 86 -12.75 4.62 -1.58
CA GLY A 86 -13.65 3.90 -2.47
C GLY A 86 -14.39 4.83 -3.44
N LYS A 87 -14.80 6.01 -2.94
CA LYS A 87 -15.43 7.05 -3.78
C LYS A 87 -14.46 7.76 -4.71
N LEU A 88 -13.20 7.92 -4.30
CA LEU A 88 -12.14 8.40 -5.17
C LEU A 88 -11.90 7.42 -6.33
N ILE A 89 -11.78 6.12 -6.01
CA ILE A 89 -11.60 5.04 -7.00
C ILE A 89 -12.78 5.02 -7.98
N GLU A 90 -14.02 5.01 -7.48
CA GLU A 90 -15.23 5.05 -8.30
C GLU A 90 -15.25 6.26 -9.25
N LYS A 91 -14.97 7.46 -8.72
CA LYS A 91 -14.91 8.70 -9.51
C LYS A 91 -13.90 8.60 -10.65
N TYR A 92 -12.67 8.20 -10.34
CA TYR A 92 -11.59 8.17 -11.33
C TYR A 92 -11.73 7.02 -12.32
N ARG A 93 -12.30 5.89 -11.92
CA ARG A 93 -12.73 4.82 -12.84
C ARG A 93 -13.74 5.34 -13.85
N ASN A 94 -14.78 6.05 -13.40
CA ASN A 94 -15.78 6.63 -14.29
C ASN A 94 -15.17 7.70 -15.23
N LEU A 95 -14.23 8.52 -14.74
CA LEU A 95 -13.53 9.50 -15.57
C LEU A 95 -12.62 8.85 -16.63
N ALA A 96 -12.06 7.68 -16.32
CA ALA A 96 -11.31 6.87 -17.28
C ALA A 96 -12.22 6.14 -18.29
N GLY A 97 -13.56 6.25 -18.15
CA GLY A 97 -14.53 5.60 -19.02
C GLY A 97 -14.64 4.08 -18.81
N LEU A 98 -14.17 3.57 -17.67
CA LEU A 98 -14.14 2.15 -17.36
C LEU A 98 -15.39 1.72 -16.57
N THR A 99 -15.93 0.55 -16.89
CA THR A 99 -16.88 -0.14 -16.02
C THR A 99 -16.14 -0.84 -14.87
N GLN A 100 -16.87 -1.31 -13.85
CA GLN A 100 -16.27 -2.13 -12.80
C GLN A 100 -15.67 -3.43 -13.35
N GLU A 101 -16.27 -3.99 -14.41
CA GLU A 101 -15.79 -5.20 -15.08
C GLU A 101 -14.49 -4.92 -15.84
N ASP A 102 -14.41 -3.82 -16.60
CA ASP A 102 -13.17 -3.43 -17.30
C ASP A 102 -11.99 -3.23 -16.34
N LEU A 103 -12.25 -2.62 -15.17
CA LEU A 103 -11.21 -2.44 -14.15
C LEU A 103 -10.81 -3.77 -13.51
N ALA A 104 -11.77 -4.66 -13.27
CA ALA A 104 -11.53 -5.99 -12.73
C ALA A 104 -10.64 -6.80 -13.69
N ASP A 105 -10.96 -6.79 -14.98
CA ASP A 105 -10.19 -7.48 -16.02
C ASP A 105 -8.76 -6.94 -16.13
N GLN A 106 -8.57 -5.62 -16.08
CA GLN A 106 -7.24 -5.01 -16.13
C GLN A 106 -6.36 -5.36 -14.92
N LEU A 107 -6.97 -5.51 -13.74
CA LEU A 107 -6.25 -5.88 -12.53
C LEU A 107 -6.18 -7.40 -12.30
N GLY A 108 -6.86 -8.22 -13.13
CA GLY A 108 -6.94 -9.66 -12.97
C GLY A 108 -7.78 -10.12 -11.77
N PHE A 109 -8.78 -9.33 -11.35
CA PHE A 109 -9.70 -9.66 -10.25
C PHE A 109 -11.11 -10.00 -10.74
N TYR A 110 -11.91 -10.56 -9.84
CA TYR A 110 -13.36 -10.64 -10.02
C TYR A 110 -14.02 -9.30 -9.74
N ILE A 111 -15.13 -9.01 -10.44
CA ILE A 111 -15.91 -7.78 -10.29
C ILE A 111 -16.37 -7.53 -8.83
N GLU A 112 -16.63 -8.57 -8.05
CA GLU A 112 -16.96 -8.47 -6.62
C GLU A 112 -15.84 -7.79 -5.82
N GLY A 113 -14.58 -8.00 -6.22
CA GLY A 113 -13.42 -7.33 -5.64
C GLY A 113 -13.47 -5.83 -5.87
N ILE A 114 -13.83 -5.39 -7.08
CA ILE A 114 -13.98 -3.97 -7.41
C ILE A 114 -15.18 -3.35 -6.70
N LYS A 115 -16.31 -4.06 -6.61
CA LYS A 115 -17.48 -3.60 -5.83
C LYS A 115 -17.15 -3.37 -4.36
N LYS A 116 -16.40 -4.28 -3.74
CA LYS A 116 -15.90 -4.11 -2.37
C LYS A 116 -14.92 -2.96 -2.26
N LEU A 117 -13.99 -2.85 -3.20
CA LEU A 117 -13.02 -1.74 -3.27
C LEU A 117 -13.69 -0.37 -3.29
N GLU A 118 -14.81 -0.23 -3.99
CA GLU A 118 -15.55 1.05 -4.09
C GLU A 118 -16.54 1.31 -2.94
N SER A 119 -16.88 0.28 -2.14
CA SER A 119 -17.86 0.38 -1.05
C SER A 119 -17.26 0.30 0.35
N ASP A 120 -16.07 -0.24 0.51
CA ASP A 120 -15.34 -0.35 1.77
C ASP A 120 -13.92 0.23 1.63
N ASP A 121 -13.70 1.38 2.23
CA ASP A 121 -12.41 2.09 2.20
C ASP A 121 -11.25 1.27 2.79
N ASN A 122 -11.54 0.25 3.60
CA ASN A 122 -10.50 -0.60 4.21
C ASN A 122 -10.22 -1.85 3.37
N TYR A 123 -11.03 -2.18 2.37
CA TYR A 123 -10.83 -3.38 1.55
C TYR A 123 -9.47 -3.37 0.85
N ILE A 124 -9.03 -2.20 0.37
CA ILE A 124 -7.72 -2.01 -0.27
C ILE A 124 -6.52 -2.28 0.65
N GLU A 125 -6.69 -2.21 1.98
CA GLU A 125 -5.60 -2.49 2.94
C GLU A 125 -5.17 -3.97 2.91
N GLY A 126 -6.04 -4.86 2.39
CA GLY A 126 -5.73 -6.26 2.18
C GLY A 126 -4.92 -6.54 0.91
N TRP A 127 -4.74 -5.56 0.03
CA TRP A 127 -3.98 -5.72 -1.21
C TRP A 127 -2.49 -5.51 -0.96
N ASP A 128 -1.65 -6.06 -1.84
CA ASP A 128 -0.21 -5.85 -1.85
C ASP A 128 0.17 -4.49 -2.48
N PHE A 129 1.45 -4.15 -2.39
CA PHE A 129 1.96 -2.87 -2.86
C PHE A 129 1.88 -2.73 -4.38
N GLU A 130 2.30 -3.76 -5.13
CA GLU A 130 2.33 -3.71 -6.60
C GLU A 130 0.93 -3.58 -7.19
N THR A 131 -0.05 -4.31 -6.65
CA THR A 131 -1.44 -4.20 -7.09
C THR A 131 -2.00 -2.78 -6.91
N ILE A 132 -1.69 -2.12 -5.79
CA ILE A 132 -2.14 -0.73 -5.57
C ILE A 132 -1.40 0.26 -6.47
N ILE A 133 -0.12 0.02 -6.78
CA ILE A 133 0.60 0.80 -7.78
C ILE A 133 -0.02 0.64 -9.17
N GLU A 134 -0.45 -0.57 -9.53
CA GLU A 134 -1.10 -0.79 -10.82
C GLU A 134 -2.46 -0.09 -10.89
N LEU A 135 -3.28 -0.19 -9.84
CA LEU A 135 -4.53 0.58 -9.71
C LEU A 135 -4.27 2.10 -9.84
N SER A 136 -3.22 2.60 -9.19
CA SER A 136 -2.79 4.00 -9.26
C SER A 136 -2.49 4.42 -10.70
N ARG A 137 -1.80 3.59 -11.48
CA ARG A 137 -1.49 3.84 -12.90
C ARG A 137 -2.74 3.83 -13.76
N ILE A 138 -3.57 2.79 -13.66
CA ILE A 138 -4.79 2.63 -14.47
C ILE A 138 -5.72 3.82 -14.28
N LEU A 139 -5.95 4.24 -13.03
CA LEU A 139 -6.89 5.31 -12.71
C LEU A 139 -6.24 6.71 -12.70
N ASN A 140 -4.93 6.78 -12.92
CA ASN A 140 -4.15 8.01 -12.80
C ASN A 140 -4.44 8.74 -11.47
N ILE A 141 -4.47 7.99 -10.36
CA ILE A 141 -4.62 8.49 -8.99
C ILE A 141 -3.24 8.43 -8.33
N PRO A 142 -2.76 9.46 -7.62
CA PRO A 142 -1.50 9.37 -6.90
C PRO A 142 -1.56 8.27 -5.86
N CYS A 143 -0.60 7.34 -5.88
CA CYS A 143 -0.61 6.17 -5.00
C CYS A 143 -0.67 6.52 -3.51
N GLN A 144 -0.20 7.72 -3.12
CA GLN A 144 -0.28 8.24 -1.75
C GLN A 144 -1.72 8.29 -1.23
N ARG A 145 -2.69 8.63 -2.11
CA ARG A 145 -4.12 8.65 -1.78
C ARG A 145 -4.69 7.26 -1.55
N LEU A 146 -4.22 6.28 -2.32
CA LEU A 146 -4.67 4.89 -2.21
C LEU A 146 -4.08 4.22 -0.96
N PHE A 147 -2.79 4.46 -0.71
CA PHE A 147 -2.11 3.99 0.48
C PHE A 147 -2.57 4.71 1.75
N CYS A 148 -3.22 5.88 1.69
CA CYS A 148 -3.61 6.65 2.88
C CYS A 148 -2.40 6.90 3.81
N VAL A 149 -1.29 7.37 3.23
CA VAL A 149 -0.05 7.69 3.95
C VAL A 149 0.36 9.11 3.65
N SER A 150 0.65 9.89 4.69
CA SER A 150 1.08 11.29 4.53
C SER A 150 2.56 11.36 4.20
N CYS A 151 2.92 12.18 3.21
CA CYS A 151 4.31 12.42 2.89
C CYS A 151 5.01 13.17 4.05
N PRO A 152 6.18 12.73 4.51
CA PRO A 152 6.89 13.40 5.61
C PRO A 152 7.39 14.82 5.26
N LYS A 153 7.37 15.20 3.97
CA LYS A 153 7.84 16.53 3.50
C LYS A 153 6.73 17.55 3.38
N CYS A 154 5.58 17.18 2.80
CA CYS A 154 4.47 18.11 2.54
C CYS A 154 3.21 17.80 3.33
N HIS A 155 3.18 16.71 4.11
CA HIS A 155 2.06 16.26 4.94
C HIS A 155 0.74 16.05 4.19
N HIS A 156 0.80 15.87 2.86
CA HIS A 156 -0.31 15.44 2.01
C HIS A 156 -0.28 13.91 1.82
#